data_AF-A0A7C2IX84-F1
#
_entry.id   AF-A0A7C2IX84-F1
#
_cell.length_a   1.000
_cell.length_b   1.000
_cell.length_c   1.000
_cell.angle_alpha   90.00
_cell.angle_beta   90.00
_cell.angle_gamma   90.00
#
_symmetry.space_group_name_H-M   'P 1'
#
loop_
_entity.id
_entity.type
_entity.pdbx_description
1 polymer ?
#
loop_
_entity_poly.entity_id
_entity_poly.type
_entity_poly.pdbx_seq_one_letter_code
_entity_poly.pdbx_strand_id
1 'polypeptide(L)'
;MRRLLPFLIVVPIMLMALTLMCPPAEAARRRATTYTITASAGTGGSISPSGKVKVSRGASQTFTIRPDTGYEISRVVVDGVSVGAVASFTFAKVTSNHTIAARF
;
A
#
# COMPACT_ATOMS: atom_id res chain seq x y z
N MET A 1 68.16 -32.92 17.38
CA MET A 1 67.87 -33.21 15.96
C MET A 1 66.37 -33.53 15.83
N ARG A 2 65.67 -32.83 14.91
CA ARG A 2 64.38 -33.18 14.25
C ARG A 2 63.15 -33.28 15.18
N ARG A 3 62.28 -32.26 15.25
CA ARG A 3 61.09 -32.05 14.38
C ARG A 3 60.21 -33.29 14.25
N LEU A 4 59.04 -33.32 14.91
CA LEU A 4 57.70 -33.49 14.30
C LEU A 4 56.61 -33.59 15.39
N LEU A 5 55.66 -32.67 15.40
CA LEU A 5 54.23 -32.99 15.63
C LEU A 5 53.40 -31.81 15.11
N PRO A 6 52.34 -32.04 14.30
CA PRO A 6 51.67 -31.00 13.55
C PRO A 6 50.29 -30.66 14.15
N PHE A 7 49.62 -29.70 13.49
CA PHE A 7 48.19 -29.45 13.53
C PHE A 7 47.61 -28.53 14.61
N LEU A 8 47.18 -27.38 14.07
CA LEU A 8 45.81 -26.86 14.18
C LEU A 8 45.60 -25.72 15.18
N ILE A 9 45.87 -24.54 14.63
CA ILE A 9 45.32 -23.26 15.04
C ILE A 9 43.80 -23.33 14.90
N VAL A 10 43.05 -23.46 16.00
CA VAL A 10 41.68 -22.95 16.11
C VAL A 10 41.49 -22.43 17.53
N VAL A 11 41.97 -21.21 17.77
CA VAL A 11 41.60 -20.42 18.95
C VAL A 11 40.18 -19.88 18.69
N PRO A 12 39.16 -20.24 19.49
CA PRO A 12 37.84 -19.65 19.35
C PRO A 12 37.87 -18.24 19.95
N ILE A 13 37.94 -17.24 19.07
CA ILE A 13 37.85 -15.83 19.44
C ILE A 13 36.40 -15.53 19.79
N MET A 14 36.11 -15.55 21.08
CA MET A 14 35.01 -14.80 21.67
C MET A 14 35.37 -13.32 21.60
N LEU A 15 34.91 -12.62 20.55
CA LEU A 15 35.00 -11.15 20.44
C LEU A 15 33.63 -10.56 20.08
N MET A 16 33.00 -10.01 21.13
CA MET A 16 32.12 -8.84 21.15
C MET A 16 30.95 -8.72 20.16
N ALA A 17 29.75 -8.67 20.74
CA ALA A 17 28.55 -8.12 20.14
C ALA A 17 28.75 -6.67 19.66
N LEU A 18 28.45 -6.38 18.39
CA LEU A 18 28.06 -5.02 17.95
C LEU A 18 27.35 -5.02 16.59
N THR A 19 26.06 -4.66 16.63
CA THR A 19 25.27 -3.98 15.57
C THR A 19 24.84 -4.70 14.28
N LEU A 20 23.54 -4.54 14.02
CA LEU A 20 22.86 -4.52 12.71
C LEU A 20 22.67 -5.87 12.01
N MET A 21 21.43 -6.38 12.03
CA MET A 21 20.55 -6.50 10.85
C MET A 21 19.57 -7.67 11.01
N CYS A 22 18.47 -7.44 11.72
CA CYS A 22 17.20 -7.86 11.12
C CYS A 22 17.13 -7.09 9.79
N PRO A 23 16.98 -7.71 8.62
CA PRO A 23 16.84 -6.96 7.38
C PRO A 23 15.37 -6.52 7.22
N PRO A 24 14.93 -5.29 7.59
CA PRO A 24 13.76 -4.75 6.95
C PRO A 24 14.18 -4.26 5.56
N ALA A 25 13.52 -4.78 4.54
CA ALA A 25 13.61 -4.34 3.15
C ALA A 25 14.78 -4.91 2.32
N GLU A 26 14.89 -6.25 2.28
CA GLU A 26 15.44 -6.87 1.09
C GLU A 26 14.49 -6.61 -0.09
N ALA A 27 15.06 -6.03 -1.13
CA ALA A 27 14.42 -5.49 -2.32
C ALA A 27 13.51 -6.49 -3.04
N ALA A 28 12.25 -6.55 -2.64
CA ALA A 28 11.22 -7.00 -3.54
C ALA A 28 10.97 -5.87 -4.54
N ARG A 29 11.52 -5.97 -5.75
CA ARG A 29 10.85 -5.43 -6.95
C ARG A 29 9.58 -6.25 -7.19
N ARG A 30 8.71 -6.32 -6.18
CA ARG A 30 7.42 -7.00 -6.20
C ARG A 30 6.54 -6.13 -7.06
N ARG A 31 6.19 -6.63 -8.23
CA ARG A 31 4.97 -6.19 -8.92
C ARG A 31 3.89 -6.21 -7.85
N ALA A 32 3.40 -5.04 -7.43
CA ALA A 32 2.44 -4.94 -6.33
C ALA A 32 1.28 -5.90 -6.66
N THR A 33 1.12 -6.94 -5.84
CA THR A 33 0.02 -7.91 -6.01
C THR A 33 -1.28 -7.31 -5.50
N THR A 34 -1.17 -6.30 -4.64
CA THR A 34 -2.28 -5.49 -4.16
C THR A 34 -1.95 -4.02 -4.32
N TYR A 35 -2.96 -3.25 -4.69
CA TYR A 35 -2.92 -1.80 -4.77
C TYR A 35 -3.84 -1.22 -3.70
N THR A 36 -3.55 -0.01 -3.29
CA THR A 36 -4.37 0.72 -2.33
C THR A 36 -5.15 1.78 -3.06
N ILE A 37 -6.46 1.77 -2.89
CA ILE A 37 -7.36 2.84 -3.29
C ILE A 37 -7.70 3.63 -2.04
N THR A 38 -7.35 4.92 -2.03
CA THR A 38 -7.69 5.80 -0.91
C THR A 38 -8.98 6.52 -1.23
N ALA A 39 -10.05 6.19 -0.51
CA ALA A 39 -11.35 6.80 -0.64
C ALA A 39 -11.60 7.82 0.48
N SER A 40 -12.06 9.01 0.11
CA SER A 40 -12.37 10.09 1.02
C SER A 40 -13.66 10.78 0.60
N ALA A 41 -14.48 11.15 1.57
CA ALA A 41 -15.71 11.90 1.37
C ALA A 41 -15.57 13.26 2.06
N GLY A 42 -16.00 14.32 1.39
CA GLY A 42 -16.18 15.65 1.98
C GLY A 42 -17.37 15.69 2.93
N THR A 43 -17.58 16.84 3.56
CA THR A 43 -18.76 17.12 4.39
C THR A 43 -20.04 17.03 3.56
N GLY A 44 -21.11 16.48 4.11
CA GLY A 44 -22.41 16.40 3.42
C GLY A 44 -22.66 15.11 2.64
N GLY A 45 -21.82 14.08 2.83
CA GLY A 45 -22.10 12.76 2.29
C GLY A 45 -21.06 11.73 2.72
N SER A 46 -21.21 10.54 2.18
CA SER A 46 -20.40 9.38 2.52
C SER A 46 -19.94 8.63 1.27
N ILE A 47 -18.76 8.01 1.35
CA ILE A 47 -18.25 7.07 0.35
C ILE A 47 -18.08 5.69 1.00
N SER A 48 -18.50 4.63 0.32
CA SER A 48 -18.36 3.25 0.79
C SER A 48 -17.82 2.35 -0.33
N PRO A 49 -16.71 1.63 -0.10
CA PRO A 49 -15.86 1.65 1.10
C PRO A 49 -15.07 2.96 1.25
N SER A 50 -14.88 3.45 2.49
CA SER A 50 -14.06 4.62 2.80
C SER A 50 -12.66 4.24 3.31
N GLY A 51 -11.72 5.19 3.28
CA GLY A 51 -10.36 4.99 3.76
C GLY A 51 -9.48 4.23 2.76
N LYS A 52 -8.52 3.45 3.27
CA LYS A 52 -7.54 2.73 2.45
C LYS A 52 -8.04 1.33 2.12
N VAL A 53 -8.52 1.14 0.90
CA VAL A 53 -9.05 -0.14 0.39
C VAL A 53 -7.97 -0.88 -0.38
N LYS A 54 -7.62 -2.08 0.08
CA LYS A 54 -6.63 -2.93 -0.60
C LYS A 54 -7.32 -3.79 -1.65
N VAL A 55 -6.91 -3.66 -2.91
CA VAL A 55 -7.49 -4.36 -4.05
C VAL A 55 -6.40 -5.18 -4.73
N SER A 56 -6.68 -6.44 -5.05
CA SER A 56 -5.74 -7.29 -5.79
C SER A 56 -5.49 -6.74 -7.21
N ARG A 57 -4.29 -6.92 -7.74
CA ARG A 57 -3.93 -6.49 -9.08
C ARG A 57 -4.88 -7.11 -10.11
N GLY A 58 -5.47 -6.26 -10.94
CA GLY A 58 -6.43 -6.67 -11.97
C GLY A 58 -7.84 -6.94 -11.45
N ALA A 59 -8.08 -6.85 -10.15
CA ALA A 59 -9.43 -6.88 -9.60
C ALA A 59 -10.13 -5.54 -9.82
N SER A 60 -11.46 -5.57 -9.74
CA SER A 60 -12.30 -4.38 -9.83
C SER A 60 -12.84 -4.03 -8.45
N GLN A 61 -12.95 -2.73 -8.15
CA GLN A 61 -13.52 -2.24 -6.90
C GLN A 61 -14.53 -1.15 -7.19
N THR A 62 -15.74 -1.34 -6.67
CA THR A 62 -16.82 -0.35 -6.75
C THR A 62 -16.85 0.50 -5.49
N PHE A 63 -17.06 1.80 -5.68
CA PHE A 63 -17.28 2.78 -4.63
C PHE A 63 -18.64 3.43 -4.84
N THR A 64 -19.46 3.37 -3.80
CA THR A 64 -20.76 4.03 -3.76
C THR A 64 -20.64 5.34 -2.99
N ILE A 65 -21.11 6.41 -3.60
CA ILE A 65 -21.07 7.76 -3.06
C ILE A 65 -22.51 8.19 -2.82
N ARG A 66 -22.84 8.40 -1.55
CA ARG A 66 -24.19 8.76 -1.12
C ARG A 66 -24.16 10.16 -0.50
N PRO A 67 -24.79 11.16 -1.11
CA PRO A 67 -24.99 12.44 -0.47
C PRO A 67 -25.95 12.29 0.72
N ASP A 68 -25.74 13.09 1.76
CA ASP A 68 -26.67 13.20 2.88
C ASP A 68 -27.88 14.07 2.49
N THR A 69 -28.94 14.03 3.29
CA THR A 69 -30.15 14.81 3.04
C THR A 69 -29.84 16.31 2.96
N GLY A 70 -30.19 16.93 1.84
CA GLY A 70 -29.94 18.36 1.60
C GLY A 70 -28.59 18.67 0.93
N TYR A 71 -27.81 17.64 0.59
CA TYR A 71 -26.58 17.77 -0.18
C TYR A 71 -26.72 17.10 -1.55
N GLU A 72 -25.93 17.56 -2.50
CA GLU A 72 -25.77 16.96 -3.83
C GLU A 72 -24.30 16.62 -4.06
N ILE A 73 -23.97 15.82 -5.06
CA ILE A 73 -22.57 15.52 -5.36
C ILE A 73 -22.03 16.65 -6.23
N SER A 74 -21.32 17.63 -5.67
CA SER A 74 -20.66 18.67 -6.48
C SER A 74 -19.72 18.08 -7.53
N ARG A 75 -18.80 17.20 -7.10
CA ARG A 75 -17.86 16.50 -8.01
C ARG A 75 -17.11 15.39 -7.30
N VAL A 76 -16.77 14.37 -8.07
CA VAL A 76 -15.84 13.31 -7.67
C VAL A 76 -14.53 13.52 -8.39
N VAL A 77 -13.43 13.40 -7.64
CA VAL A 77 -12.06 13.51 -8.13
C VAL A 77 -11.40 12.16 -7.99
N VAL A 78 -10.94 11.59 -9.09
CA VAL A 78 -10.22 10.32 -9.18
C VAL A 78 -8.81 10.60 -9.67
N ASP A 79 -7.79 10.28 -8.87
CA ASP A 79 -6.37 10.50 -9.21
C ASP A 79 -6.04 11.95 -9.62
N GLY A 80 -6.74 12.91 -9.01
CA GLY A 80 -6.61 14.33 -9.32
C GLY A 80 -7.46 14.81 -10.51
N VAL A 81 -8.09 13.90 -11.26
CA VAL A 81 -8.98 14.22 -12.39
C VAL A 81 -10.43 14.22 -11.93
N SER A 82 -11.20 15.23 -12.29
CA SER A 82 -12.63 15.19 -12.00
C SER A 82 -13.37 14.30 -12.98
N VAL A 83 -14.17 13.39 -12.44
CA VAL A 83 -15.10 12.55 -13.22
C VAL A 83 -16.54 13.09 -13.20
N GLY A 84 -16.78 14.18 -12.45
CA GLY A 84 -18.09 14.82 -12.32
C GLY A 84 -18.91 14.31 -11.14
N ALA A 85 -20.20 14.64 -11.11
CA ALA A 85 -21.14 14.27 -10.07
C ALA A 85 -21.64 12.83 -10.23
N VAL A 86 -20.82 11.85 -9.83
CA VAL A 86 -21.17 10.42 -9.94
C VAL A 86 -21.47 9.82 -8.57
N ALA A 87 -22.60 9.13 -8.45
CA ALA A 87 -23.00 8.43 -7.22
C ALA A 87 -22.37 7.02 -7.11
N SER A 88 -21.76 6.51 -8.20
CA SER A 88 -21.08 5.22 -8.22
C SER A 88 -19.88 5.30 -9.15
N PHE A 89 -18.74 4.83 -8.67
CA PHE A 89 -17.52 4.76 -9.45
C PHE A 89 -16.86 3.40 -9.30
N THR A 90 -16.56 2.76 -10.43
CA THR A 90 -15.93 1.44 -10.45
C THR A 90 -14.53 1.55 -11.04
N PHE A 91 -13.52 1.23 -10.23
CA PHE A 91 -12.19 0.99 -10.74
C PHE A 91 -12.14 -0.40 -11.35
N ALA A 92 -12.01 -0.49 -12.68
CA ALA A 92 -11.81 -1.75 -13.38
C ALA A 92 -10.31 -2.03 -13.53
N LYS A 93 -9.91 -3.29 -13.31
CA LYS A 93 -8.52 -3.75 -13.51
C LYS A 93 -7.49 -2.85 -12.81
N VAL A 94 -7.53 -2.79 -11.49
CA VAL A 94 -6.63 -1.95 -10.70
C VAL A 94 -5.18 -2.40 -10.90
N THR A 95 -4.35 -1.54 -11.50
CA THR A 95 -2.92 -1.80 -11.80
C THR A 95 -1.97 -0.78 -11.21
N SER A 96 -2.50 0.19 -10.47
CA SER A 96 -1.79 1.20 -9.71
C SER A 96 -2.57 1.56 -8.45
N ASN A 97 -1.93 2.27 -7.52
CA ASN A 97 -2.66 2.89 -6.42
C ASN A 97 -3.54 3.99 -7.00
N HIS A 98 -4.75 4.13 -6.46
CA HIS A 98 -5.69 5.15 -6.87
C HIS A 98 -6.18 5.97 -5.68
N THR A 99 -6.72 7.14 -5.97
CA THR A 99 -7.36 8.01 -5.00
C THR A 99 -8.71 8.43 -5.51
N ILE A 100 -9.72 8.41 -4.65
CA ILE A 100 -11.06 8.89 -4.95
C ILE A 100 -11.52 9.81 -3.83
N ALA A 101 -11.85 11.05 -4.19
CA ALA A 101 -12.35 12.06 -3.28
C ALA A 101 -13.71 12.53 -3.78
N ALA A 102 -14.76 12.24 -3.01
CA ALA A 102 -16.10 12.77 -3.26
C ALA A 102 -16.25 14.13 -2.59
N ARG A 103 -16.72 15.13 -3.34
CA ARG A 103 -17.13 16.44 -2.83
C ARG A 103 -18.63 16.57 -3.03
N PHE A 104 -19.29 17.02 -1.98
CA PHE A 104 -20.72 17.28 -1.94
C PHE A 104 -20.91 18.79 -1.95
#